data_AF-Q5WF61-F1
#
_entry.id   AF-Q5WF61-F1
#
_cell.length_a   1.000
_cell.length_b   1.000
_cell.length_c   1.000
_cell.angle_alpha   90.00
_cell.angle_beta   90.00
_cell.angle_gamma   90.00
#
_symmetry.space_group_name_H-M   'P 1'
#
loop_
_entity.id
_entity.type
_entity.pdbx_description
1 polymer ?
#
loop_
_entity_poly.entity_id
_entity_poly.type
_entity_poly.pdbx_seq_one_letter_code
_entity_poly.pdbx_strand_id
1 'polypeptide(L)' 'MAETKDLPFEEAMRQLEWLVEKLEEGNVPLEQAIDMFKEGMDLSQSCHEKLLKVEKQLDQIMHEDGELVEANLEEEANE' A
#
# COMPACT_ATOMS: atom_id res chain seq x y z
N MET A 1 -10.06 -9.73 12.88
CA MET A 1 -10.34 -8.29 12.84
C MET A 1 -9.29 -7.59 13.69
N ALA A 2 -8.29 -6.92 13.08
CA ALA A 2 -7.40 -5.89 13.65
C ALA A 2 -5.88 -5.99 13.34
N GLU A 3 -5.36 -7.02 12.64
CA GLU A 3 -3.90 -7.10 12.47
C GLU A 3 -3.35 -6.49 11.16
N THR A 4 -4.13 -6.36 10.08
CA THR A 4 -3.60 -5.92 8.77
C THR A 4 -2.97 -4.53 8.74
N LYS A 5 -3.43 -3.59 9.59
CA LYS A 5 -2.94 -2.19 9.58
C LYS A 5 -1.55 -2.02 10.21
N ASP A 6 -1.22 -2.84 11.20
CA ASP A 6 0.03 -2.73 11.95
C ASP A 6 1.15 -3.64 11.44
N LEU A 7 0.90 -4.39 10.36
CA LEU A 7 1.95 -5.17 9.71
C LEU A 7 3.10 -4.27 9.23
N PRO A 8 4.36 -4.74 9.34
CA PRO A 8 5.48 -4.16 8.61
C PRO A 8 5.19 -4.11 7.11
N PHE A 9 5.70 -3.10 6.40
CA PHE A 9 5.51 -2.95 4.95
C PHE A 9 5.84 -4.25 4.19
N GLU A 10 6.99 -4.85 4.49
CA GLU A 10 7.42 -6.12 3.86
C GLU A 10 6.51 -7.32 4.13
N GLU A 11 5.83 -7.34 5.28
CA GLU A 11 4.86 -8.41 5.59
C GLU A 11 3.53 -8.13 4.87
N ALA A 12 3.06 -6.89 4.88
CA ALA A 12 1.84 -6.49 4.20
C ALA A 12 1.95 -6.70 2.67
N MET A 13 3.11 -6.38 2.07
CA MET A 13 3.38 -6.65 0.66
C MET A 13 3.38 -8.14 0.34
N ARG A 14 4.04 -8.98 1.15
CA ARG A 14 4.03 -10.44 0.94
C ARG A 14 2.64 -11.04 1.03
N GLN A 15 1.82 -10.55 1.97
CA GLN A 15 0.43 -11.00 2.08
C GLN A 15 -0.41 -10.55 0.87
N LEU A 16 -0.21 -9.32 0.41
CA LEU A 16 -0.88 -8.80 -0.78
C LEU A 16 -0.51 -9.62 -2.04
N GLU A 17 0.77 -9.90 -2.25
CA GLU A 17 1.25 -10.75 -3.35
C GLU A 17 0.61 -12.13 -3.30
N TRP A 18 0.61 -12.77 -2.12
CA TRP A 18 -0.03 -14.07 -1.93
C TRP A 18 -1.53 -14.05 -2.23
N LEU A 19 -2.26 -13.01 -1.79
CA LEU A 19 -3.68 -12.85 -2.09
C LEU A 19 -3.93 -12.67 -3.59
N VAL A 20 -3.10 -11.87 -4.26
CA VAL A 20 -3.19 -11.66 -5.71
C VAL A 20 -2.95 -12.96 -6.46
N GLU A 21 -1.88 -13.70 -6.14
CA GLU A 21 -1.59 -15.00 -6.75
C GLU A 21 -2.77 -15.97 -6.59
N LYS A 22 -3.36 -16.02 -5.39
CA LYS A 22 -4.52 -16.88 -5.10
C LYS A 22 -5.78 -16.48 -5.87
N LEU A 23 -6.01 -15.18 -6.05
CA LEU A 23 -7.11 -14.67 -6.86
C LEU A 23 -6.90 -14.97 -8.36
N GLU A 24 -5.66 -14.85 -8.84
CA GLU A 24 -5.29 -15.16 -10.23
C GLU A 24 -5.39 -16.65 -10.56
N GLU A 25 -5.14 -17.55 -9.59
CA GLU A 25 -5.36 -18.99 -9.74
C GLU A 25 -6.83 -19.31 -10.10
N GLY A 26 -7.79 -18.44 -9.71
CA GLY A 26 -9.21 -18.55 -10.09
C GLY A 26 -9.95 -19.76 -9.51
N ASN A 27 -9.31 -20.54 -8.63
CA ASN A 27 -9.88 -21.75 -8.02
C ASN A 27 -10.50 -21.48 -6.63
N VAL A 28 -10.71 -20.22 -6.28
CA VAL A 28 -11.37 -19.79 -5.04
C VAL A 28 -12.86 -19.54 -5.29
N PRO A 29 -13.77 -20.02 -4.41
CA PRO A 29 -15.19 -19.70 -4.52
C PRO A 29 -15.44 -18.19 -4.54
N LEU A 30 -16.45 -17.74 -5.30
CA LEU A 30 -16.74 -16.32 -5.49
C LEU A 30 -16.83 -15.52 -4.17
N GLU A 31 -17.51 -16.05 -3.16
CA GLU A 31 -17.63 -15.39 -1.85
C GLU A 31 -16.27 -15.21 -1.17
N GLN A 32 -15.40 -16.23 -1.24
CA GLN A 32 -14.05 -16.15 -0.69
C GLN A 32 -13.18 -15.18 -1.50
N ALA A 33 -13.32 -15.17 -2.83
CA ALA A 33 -12.61 -14.24 -3.70
C ALA A 33 -12.98 -12.77 -3.37
N ILE A 34 -14.25 -12.50 -3.06
CA ILE A 34 -14.71 -11.17 -2.64
C ILE A 34 -14.07 -10.76 -1.30
N ASP A 35 -13.98 -11.68 -0.34
CA ASP A 35 -13.38 -11.38 0.96
C ASP A 35 -11.87 -11.18 0.86
N MET A 36 -11.18 -12.00 0.07
CA MET A 36 -9.76 -11.83 -0.28
C MET A 36 -9.50 -10.51 -1.00
N PHE A 37 -10.39 -10.10 -1.91
CA PHE A 37 -10.26 -8.82 -2.60
C PHE A 37 -10.35 -7.64 -1.63
N LYS A 38 -11.28 -7.68 -0.66
CA LYS A 38 -11.37 -6.64 0.38
C LYS A 38 -10.11 -6.60 1.23
N GLU A 39 -9.60 -7.77 1.64
CA GLU A 39 -8.36 -7.85 2.41
C GLU A 39 -7.16 -7.30 1.61
N GLY A 40 -7.06 -7.65 0.32
CA GLY A 40 -6.06 -7.12 -0.57
C GLY A 40 -6.15 -5.60 -0.73
N MET A 41 -7.35 -5.05 -0.79
CA MET A 41 -7.57 -3.60 -0.85
C MET A 41 -7.11 -2.91 0.44
N ASP A 42 -7.42 -3.47 1.61
CA ASP A 42 -6.97 -2.95 2.90
C ASP A 42 -5.43 -3.01 3.04
N LEU A 43 -4.80 -4.09 2.58
CA LEU A 43 -3.34 -4.24 2.56
C LEU A 43 -2.69 -3.25 1.58
N SER A 44 -3.25 -3.12 0.38
CA SER A 44 -2.77 -2.16 -0.63
C SER A 44 -2.81 -0.73 -0.12
N GLN A 45 -3.92 -0.33 0.51
CA GLN A 45 -4.03 0.98 1.15
C GLN A 45 -2.99 1.16 2.27
N SER A 46 -2.82 0.16 3.14
CA SER A 46 -1.83 0.19 4.23
C SER A 46 -0.40 0.36 3.69
N CYS A 47 -0.05 -0.36 2.61
CA CYS A 47 1.25 -0.22 1.94
C CYS A 47 1.44 1.18 1.37
N HIS A 48 0.43 1.72 0.69
CA HIS A 48 0.47 3.07 0.12
C HIS A 48 0.64 4.14 1.20
N GLU A 49 -0.11 4.08 2.31
CA GLU A 49 0.01 5.00 3.43
C GLU A 49 1.40 4.96 4.08
N LYS A 50 2.01 3.77 4.20
CA LYS A 50 3.38 3.62 4.72
C LYS A 50 4.41 4.25 3.78
N LEU A 51 4.26 4.07 2.46
CA LEU A 51 5.14 4.69 1.46
C LEU A 51 5.03 6.22 1.49
N LEU A 52 3.80 6.76 1.47
CA LEU A 52 3.56 8.21 1.59
C LEU A 52 4.18 8.80 2.86
N LYS A 53 4.13 8.06 3.97
CA LYS A 53 4.76 8.50 5.22
C LYS A 53 6.28 8.57 5.07
N VAL A 54 6.91 7.57 4.47
CA VAL A 54 8.37 7.54 4.26
C VAL A 54 8.80 8.64 3.30
N GLU A 55 8.06 8.84 2.21
CA GLU A 55 8.27 9.91 1.25
C GLU A 55 8.22 11.28 1.94
N LYS A 56 7.17 11.56 2.69
CA LYS A 56 7.07 12.81 3.45
C LYS A 56 8.21 13.02 4.45
N GLN A 57 8.71 11.94 5.08
CA GLN A 57 9.85 12.03 5.97
C GLN A 57 11.15 12.33 5.21
N LEU A 58 11.31 11.74 4.02
CA LEU A 58 12.44 12.02 3.13
C LEU A 58 12.40 13.48 2.67
N ASP A 59 11.25 13.98 2.24
CA ASP A 59 11.06 15.38 1.83
C ASP A 59 11.46 16.34 2.96
N GLN A 60 11.03 16.06 4.19
CA GLN A 60 11.41 16.87 5.36
C GLN A 60 12.92 16.90 5.61
N ILE A 61 13.62 15.77 5.46
CA ILE A 61 15.07 15.71 5.61
C ILE A 61 15.77 16.50 4.50
N MET A 62 15.32 16.36 3.25
CA MET A 62 15.89 17.12 2.12
C MET A 62 15.67 18.63 2.28
N HIS A 63 14.52 19.04 2.82
CA HIS A 63 14.27 20.44 3.18
C HIS A 63 15.22 20.99 4.26
N GLU A 64 15.62 20.17 5.25
CA GLU A 64 16.54 20.58 6.31
C GLU A 64 18.00 20.71 5.83
N ASP A 65 18.46 19.82 4.93
CA ASP A 65 19.83 19.83 4.39
C ASP A 65 20.04 20.82 3.22
N GLY A 66 19.01 21.58 2.85
CA GLY A 66 19.11 22.71 1.90
C GLY A 66 19.16 22.33 0.42
N GLU A 67 18.94 21.07 0.06
CA GLU A 67 18.75 20.64 -1.33
C GLU A 67 17.27 20.32 -1.59
N LEU A 68 16.65 21.18 -2.40
CA LEU A 68 15.26 21.02 -2.86
C LEU A 68 15.15 19.80 -3.76
N VAL A 69 14.26 18.87 -3.41
CA VAL A 69 13.64 18.00 -4.41
C VAL A 69 12.15 18.25 -4.35
N GLU A 70 11.62 18.72 -5.48
CA GLU A 70 10.19 18.85 -5.69
C GLU A 70 9.55 17.45 -5.55
N ALA A 71 8.98 17.15 -4.39
CA ALA A 71 7.88 16.19 -4.32
C ALA A 71 6.64 16.87 -4.90
N ASN A 72 6.68 17.17 -6.19
CA ASN A 72 5.51 17.45 -7.00
C ASN A 72 4.76 16.12 -7.17
N LEU A 73 4.12 15.67 -6.10
CA LEU A 73 2.98 14.75 -6.15
C LEU A 73 1.69 15.55 -5.91
N GLU A 74 1.63 16.78 -6.43
CA GLU A 74 0.38 17.51 -6.56
C GLU A 74 -0.58 16.69 -7.43
N GLU A 75 -1.44 15.93 -6.75
CA GLU A 75 -2.87 15.75 -7.01
C GLU A 75 -3.34 15.97 -8.46
N GLU A 76 -2.98 15.10 -9.39
CA GLU A 76 -3.71 14.99 -10.67
C GLU A 76 -3.97 13.53 -11.05
N ALA A 77 -4.78 12.86 -10.23
CA ALA A 77 -5.82 11.99 -10.78
C ALA A 77 -7.18 12.69 -10.63
N ASN A 78 -7.23 13.94 -11.10
CA ASN A 78 -8.49 14.64 -11.35
C ASN A 78 -8.87 14.36 -12.81
N GLU A 79 -9.79 13.41 -13.00
CA GLU A 79 -10.77 13.19 -14.10
C GLU A 79 -11.08 11.71 -14.33
#